data_AF-A0A1F4LGC4-F1
#
_entry.id   AF-A0A1F4LGC4-F1
#
_cell.length_a   1.000
_cell.length_b   1.000
_cell.length_c   1.000
_cell.angle_alpha   90.00
_cell.angle_beta   90.00
_cell.angle_gamma   90.00
#
_symmetry.space_group_name_H-M   'P 1'
#
loop_
_entity.id
_entity.type
_entity.pdbx_description
1 polymer ?
#
loop_
_entity_poly.entity_id
_entity_poly.type
_entity_poly.pdbx_seq_one_letter_code
_entity_poly.pdbx_strand_id
1 'polypeptide(L)'
;MKIQVHINEEGALRNQRYAFTDRFTLVSELLQNARRAGALHIVIDHQVDKQMLRVQDDGLGIEDFQKLLSFHESGWDGDTIAQEHPFGIGFTKCLYAAARVVVLSGDRCVDIDTVAALRREAFEVQTATQAISGTVIELHGVDIADLAQRMEELCEGFPVDVVFNGQSLERRYAEDRLPFMATPIGAVHVAGNRSGKAARNSLVFLQGFCVKRPTYYSAGEINVVHLDPQQFMARLPDRDTLIDADQQLRRVEAQFKQSWRTVLEVARTQLPAVEFVDTYFDAMKQWGHVDLLNDLDVLPAALFERIVGYPIQARHAERDYVEPVASAPSREDIEEGRVTVVSLGWPDGENTGHWMLARHKQWLAAEAYVLDPGHWLQPHVRYIEDQEAQIEVRSETARATLEGRWVNPLVIVCESVHIRVGVHKVDVGNEGVCLDGDILVPAGENSGEPVRQLSDFVDGNDRYREDEMEADRDALADLIRLLRSTDPVDTLSSLLADLHLGKYPLLHGRQFEVTVGQGSMPGCTVELLGSTEAVAMPGGDGHAER
;
A
#
# COMPACT_ATOMS: atom_id res chain seq x y z
N MET A 1 34.71 51.33 5.28
CA MET A 1 35.32 50.27 4.42
C MET A 1 34.53 50.24 3.12
N LYS A 2 35.15 49.95 1.97
CA LYS A 2 34.40 49.75 0.71
C LYS A 2 34.49 48.30 0.27
N ILE A 3 33.39 47.75 -0.25
CA ILE A 3 33.30 46.40 -0.80
C ILE A 3 32.87 46.47 -2.26
N GLN A 4 33.29 45.51 -3.09
CA GLN A 4 32.90 45.44 -4.51
C GLN A 4 32.89 43.98 -4.98
N VAL A 5 32.32 43.72 -6.16
CA VAL A 5 32.32 42.35 -6.71
C VAL A 5 33.73 41.92 -7.10
N HIS A 6 34.19 40.84 -6.49
CA HIS A 6 35.42 40.12 -6.83
C HIS A 6 35.05 38.74 -7.39
N ILE A 7 35.64 38.36 -8.52
CA ILE A 7 35.43 37.05 -9.14
C ILE A 7 36.76 36.32 -9.12
N ASN A 8 36.83 35.19 -8.41
CA ASN A 8 37.99 34.32 -8.48
C ASN A 8 37.95 33.52 -9.81
N GLU A 9 38.94 33.75 -10.68
CA GLU A 9 39.01 33.16 -12.02
C GLU A 9 39.29 31.64 -12.00
N GLU A 10 39.83 31.08 -10.92
CA GLU A 10 40.00 29.62 -10.77
C GLU A 10 38.66 28.87 -10.56
N GLY A 11 37.58 29.57 -10.18
CA GLY A 11 36.26 28.98 -9.90
C GLY A 11 35.20 29.16 -10.99
N ALA A 12 35.53 29.78 -12.12
CA ALA A 12 34.54 30.24 -13.09
C ALA A 12 34.27 29.21 -14.21
N LEU A 13 33.16 28.47 -14.11
CA LEU A 13 32.47 27.91 -15.28
C LEU A 13 31.12 28.61 -15.49
N ARG A 14 30.97 29.12 -16.72
CA ARG A 14 29.92 30.01 -17.25
C ARG A 14 28.49 29.44 -17.14
N ASN A 15 27.53 30.38 -17.07
CA ASN A 15 26.06 30.25 -17.16
C ASN A 15 25.26 30.13 -15.85
N GLN A 16 25.66 30.83 -14.78
CA GLN A 16 24.87 30.88 -13.54
C GLN A 16 23.43 31.37 -13.75
N ARG A 17 23.19 32.40 -14.57
CA ARG A 17 21.83 32.95 -14.76
C ARG A 17 20.79 31.95 -15.30
N TYR A 18 21.23 30.84 -15.92
CA TYR A 18 20.38 29.76 -16.43
C TYR A 18 20.60 28.41 -15.71
N ALA A 19 21.48 28.36 -14.71
CA ALA A 19 21.76 27.15 -13.93
C ALA A 19 20.77 26.93 -12.76
N PHE A 20 19.81 27.83 -12.58
CA PHE A 20 18.84 27.82 -11.49
C PHE A 20 17.46 27.50 -12.04
N THR A 21 16.93 26.35 -11.64
CA THR A 21 15.63 25.84 -12.12
C THR A 21 14.47 26.25 -11.19
N ASP A 22 14.76 26.57 -9.92
CA ASP A 22 13.75 26.92 -8.92
C ASP A 22 14.02 28.30 -8.26
N ARG A 23 12.99 29.14 -8.18
CA ARG A 23 13.01 30.46 -7.52
C ARG A 23 13.11 30.35 -5.98
N PHE A 24 12.72 29.21 -5.40
CA PHE A 24 12.80 28.97 -3.96
C PHE A 24 14.23 28.65 -3.48
N THR A 25 15.13 28.32 -4.41
CA THR A 25 16.55 28.08 -4.19
C THR A 25 17.29 29.29 -3.57
N LEU A 26 16.71 30.49 -3.59
CA LEU A 26 17.21 31.64 -2.84
C LEU A 26 17.01 31.49 -1.33
N VAL A 27 15.81 31.09 -0.92
CA VAL A 27 15.42 31.00 0.50
C VAL A 27 16.16 29.87 1.19
N SER A 28 16.31 28.73 0.52
CA SER A 28 17.09 27.59 1.05
C SER A 28 18.55 27.96 1.30
N GLU A 29 19.19 28.80 0.47
CA GLU A 29 20.56 29.27 0.73
C GLU A 29 20.64 30.21 1.92
N LEU A 30 19.70 31.15 2.07
CA LEU A 30 19.68 32.05 3.22
C LEU A 30 19.50 31.28 4.52
N LEU A 31 18.59 30.29 4.53
CA LEU A 31 18.42 29.36 5.64
C LEU A 31 19.72 28.59 5.96
N GLN A 32 20.40 28.04 4.94
CA GLN A 32 21.66 27.34 5.14
C GLN A 32 22.76 28.25 5.67
N ASN A 33 22.85 29.48 5.17
CA ASN A 33 23.86 30.43 5.62
C ASN A 33 23.64 30.83 7.08
N ALA A 34 22.39 31.06 7.48
CA ALA A 34 22.05 31.28 8.88
C ALA A 34 22.45 30.10 9.76
N ARG A 35 22.12 28.85 9.34
CA ARG A 35 22.55 27.65 10.08
C ARG A 35 24.07 27.54 10.18
N ARG A 36 24.80 27.76 9.09
CA ARG A 36 26.27 27.73 9.06
C ARG A 36 26.88 28.79 9.97
N ALA A 37 26.21 29.93 10.14
CA ALA A 37 26.58 30.95 11.11
C ALA A 37 26.27 30.56 12.57
N GLY A 38 25.74 29.36 12.81
CA GLY A 38 25.39 28.86 14.15
C GLY A 38 24.07 29.39 14.69
N ALA A 39 23.19 29.93 13.83
CA ALA A 39 21.88 30.41 14.25
C ALA A 39 21.03 29.28 14.84
N LEU A 40 20.25 29.58 15.87
CA LEU A 40 19.26 28.69 16.47
C LEU A 40 17.83 29.15 16.12
N HIS A 41 17.69 30.40 15.71
CA HIS A 41 16.41 31.00 15.36
C HIS A 41 16.53 31.84 14.08
N ILE A 42 15.60 31.61 13.14
CA ILE A 42 15.52 32.34 11.88
C ILE A 42 14.12 32.92 11.72
N VAL A 43 14.04 34.21 11.42
CA VAL A 43 12.79 34.92 11.12
C VAL A 43 12.79 35.34 9.66
N ILE A 44 11.71 35.02 8.95
CA ILE A 44 11.51 35.34 7.55
C ILE A 44 10.21 36.13 7.41
N ASP A 45 10.31 37.36 6.91
CA ASP A 45 9.15 38.20 6.61
C ASP A 45 9.08 38.43 5.10
N HIS A 46 8.03 37.93 4.46
CA HIS A 46 7.75 38.11 3.03
C HIS A 46 6.51 39.00 2.84
N GLN A 47 6.74 40.21 2.33
CA GLN A 47 5.73 41.20 2.01
C GLN A 47 5.53 41.25 0.49
N VAL A 48 4.59 40.46 -0.02
CA VAL A 48 4.29 40.33 -1.47
C VAL A 48 3.97 41.68 -2.10
N ASP A 49 3.10 42.48 -1.47
CA ASP A 49 2.67 43.78 -1.98
C ASP A 49 3.82 44.79 -2.13
N LYS A 50 4.88 44.63 -1.32
CA LYS A 50 6.07 45.48 -1.35
C LYS A 50 7.25 44.84 -2.10
N GLN A 51 7.05 43.64 -2.65
CA GLN A 51 8.11 42.82 -3.25
C GLN A 51 9.35 42.75 -2.37
N MET A 52 9.15 42.50 -1.07
CA MET A 52 10.22 42.52 -0.08
C MET A 52 10.29 41.21 0.69
N LEU A 53 11.48 40.63 0.76
CA LEU A 53 11.80 39.48 1.61
C LEU A 53 12.89 39.89 2.61
N ARG A 54 12.61 39.70 3.89
CA ARG A 54 13.56 39.94 4.98
C ARG A 54 13.86 38.63 5.67
N VAL A 55 15.13 38.29 5.81
CA VAL A 55 15.61 37.12 6.55
C VAL A 55 16.51 37.61 7.67
N GLN A 56 16.20 37.20 8.90
CA GLN A 56 16.96 37.53 10.10
C GLN A 56 17.37 36.25 10.80
N ASP A 57 18.63 36.16 11.21
CA ASP A 57 19.16 35.08 12.04
C ASP A 57 19.85 35.62 13.30
N ASP A 58 20.02 34.76 14.29
CA ASP A 58 20.71 35.05 15.55
C ASP A 58 22.13 34.46 15.62
N GLY A 59 22.74 34.16 14.47
CA GLY A 59 24.06 33.54 14.38
C GLY A 59 25.22 34.50 14.71
N LEU A 60 26.44 34.11 14.33
CA LEU A 60 27.68 34.86 14.59
C LEU A 60 27.78 36.19 13.83
N GLY A 61 26.98 36.36 12.76
CA GLY A 61 27.08 37.53 11.89
C GLY A 61 28.24 37.46 10.89
N ILE A 62 28.49 38.57 10.20
CA ILE A 62 29.45 38.70 9.10
C ILE A 62 30.54 39.69 9.50
N GLU A 63 31.74 39.16 9.77
CA GLU A 63 32.88 40.00 10.10
C GLU A 63 33.52 40.68 8.88
N ASP A 64 33.55 40.01 7.74
CA ASP A 64 34.12 40.56 6.52
C ASP A 64 33.03 40.68 5.45
N PHE A 65 32.49 41.89 5.30
CA PHE A 65 31.45 42.20 4.33
C PHE A 65 31.94 42.04 2.88
N GLN A 66 33.25 42.00 2.62
CA GLN A 66 33.76 41.72 1.27
C GLN A 66 33.35 40.30 0.82
N LYS A 67 33.21 39.35 1.75
CA LYS A 67 32.75 37.98 1.47
C LYS A 67 31.35 37.91 0.86
N LEU A 68 30.51 38.92 1.06
CA LEU A 68 29.20 39.02 0.41
C LEU A 68 29.33 39.18 -1.11
N LEU A 69 30.37 39.88 -1.57
CA LEU A 69 30.59 40.20 -2.98
C LEU A 69 31.80 39.46 -3.58
N SER A 70 32.42 38.54 -2.84
CA SER A 70 33.42 37.61 -3.36
C SER A 70 32.75 36.37 -3.94
N PHE A 71 32.79 36.23 -5.26
CA PHE A 71 32.20 35.09 -5.95
C PHE A 71 33.22 33.96 -6.04
N HIS A 72 32.78 32.74 -5.74
CA HIS A 72 33.62 31.52 -5.76
C HIS A 72 34.75 31.52 -4.72
N GLU A 73 34.60 32.29 -3.64
CA GLU A 73 35.43 32.18 -2.44
C GLU A 73 34.52 31.75 -1.27
N SER A 74 34.84 30.66 -0.58
CA SER A 74 34.10 30.25 0.61
C SER A 74 34.54 31.10 1.79
N GLY A 75 33.64 31.96 2.29
CA GLY A 75 33.87 32.79 3.46
C GLY A 75 33.86 32.04 4.81
N TRP A 76 33.67 30.73 4.80
CA TRP A 76 33.51 29.86 5.97
C TRP A 76 34.85 29.26 6.44
N ASP A 77 34.87 28.75 7.68
CA ASP A 77 36.06 28.05 8.20
C ASP A 77 36.29 26.70 7.49
N GLY A 78 37.49 26.14 7.72
CA GLY A 78 37.92 24.89 7.07
C GLY A 78 37.03 23.69 7.40
N ASP A 79 36.50 23.63 8.63
CA ASP A 79 35.64 22.54 9.08
C ASP A 79 34.28 22.58 8.36
N THR A 80 33.67 23.76 8.25
CA THR A 80 32.42 23.98 7.51
C THR A 80 32.60 23.66 6.01
N ILE A 81 33.75 24.02 5.43
CA ILE A 81 34.04 23.72 4.02
C ILE A 81 34.13 22.21 3.78
N ALA A 82 34.84 21.51 4.67
CA ALA A 82 35.04 20.07 4.58
C ALA A 82 33.75 19.29 4.81
N GLN A 83 32.88 19.75 5.72
CA GLN A 83 31.66 19.04 6.10
C GLN A 83 30.47 19.31 5.20
N GLU A 84 30.36 20.53 4.68
CA GLU A 84 29.12 20.97 4.02
C GLU A 84 29.25 21.37 2.56
N HIS A 85 30.48 21.42 2.03
CA HIS A 85 30.82 21.78 0.67
C HIS A 85 30.05 23.04 0.17
N PRO A 86 30.22 24.20 0.85
CA PRO A 86 29.56 25.45 0.45
C PRO A 86 30.13 25.92 -0.90
N PHE A 87 29.26 26.14 -1.88
CA PHE A 87 29.67 26.40 -3.26
C PHE A 87 30.18 27.84 -3.52
N GLY A 88 30.14 28.73 -2.53
CA GLY A 88 30.64 30.11 -2.67
C GLY A 88 29.82 31.01 -3.60
N ILE A 89 28.55 30.64 -3.89
CA ILE A 89 27.61 31.42 -4.73
C ILE A 89 26.30 31.79 -4.00
N GLY A 90 26.14 31.37 -2.74
CA GLY A 90 24.84 31.38 -2.04
C GLY A 90 24.27 32.79 -1.92
N PHE A 91 25.06 33.75 -1.42
CA PHE A 91 24.63 35.15 -1.35
C PHE A 91 24.49 35.80 -2.73
N THR A 92 25.28 35.37 -3.72
CA THR A 92 25.23 35.89 -5.09
C THR A 92 23.85 35.76 -5.72
N LYS A 93 23.07 34.75 -5.32
CA LYS A 93 21.66 34.59 -5.75
C LYS A 93 20.81 35.82 -5.40
N CYS A 94 21.09 36.49 -4.28
CA CYS A 94 20.41 37.72 -3.89
C CYS A 94 20.60 38.84 -4.93
N LEU A 95 21.79 38.95 -5.53
CA LEU A 95 22.10 39.97 -6.54
C LEU A 95 21.34 39.76 -7.85
N TYR A 96 20.96 38.53 -8.16
CA TYR A 96 20.18 38.22 -9.37
C TYR A 96 18.66 38.21 -9.12
N ALA A 97 18.23 37.98 -7.87
CA ALA A 97 16.83 37.86 -7.49
C ALA A 97 16.20 39.20 -7.04
N ALA A 98 16.99 40.16 -6.57
CA ALA A 98 16.51 41.44 -6.05
C ALA A 98 17.05 42.62 -6.86
N ALA A 99 16.35 43.76 -6.79
CA ALA A 99 16.82 45.04 -7.33
C ALA A 99 17.76 45.77 -6.35
N ARG A 100 17.55 45.56 -5.05
CA ARG A 100 18.35 46.14 -3.96
C ARG A 100 18.46 45.16 -2.80
N VAL A 101 19.64 45.07 -2.21
CA VAL A 101 19.95 44.19 -1.07
C VAL A 101 20.52 45.04 0.06
N VAL A 102 19.87 45.01 1.22
CA VAL A 102 20.37 45.66 2.45
C VAL A 102 20.82 44.56 3.40
N VAL A 103 22.06 44.63 3.86
CA VAL A 103 22.60 43.69 4.84
C VAL A 103 23.02 44.46 6.08
N LEU A 104 22.48 44.04 7.22
CA LEU A 104 22.87 44.50 8.55
C LEU A 104 23.42 43.30 9.30
N SER A 105 24.62 43.41 9.86
CA SER A 105 25.21 42.34 10.66
C SER A 105 26.10 42.92 11.75
N GLY A 106 25.87 42.52 13.00
CA GLY A 106 26.52 43.14 14.14
C GLY A 106 26.24 44.66 14.17
N ASP A 107 27.31 45.44 14.15
CA ASP A 107 27.29 46.91 14.14
C ASP A 107 27.50 47.53 12.76
N ARG A 108 27.43 46.74 11.68
CA ARG A 108 27.72 47.20 10.31
C ARG A 108 26.55 46.97 9.38
N CYS A 109 26.38 47.89 8.44
CA CYS A 109 25.40 47.78 7.38
C CYS A 109 25.96 48.17 6.02
N VAL A 110 25.42 47.56 4.96
CA VAL A 110 25.65 47.94 3.57
C VAL A 110 24.35 47.91 2.79
N ASP A 111 24.21 48.85 1.86
CA ASP A 111 23.09 48.98 0.94
C ASP A 111 23.59 48.82 -0.48
N ILE A 112 23.13 47.77 -1.16
CA ILE A 112 23.66 47.30 -2.43
C ILE A 112 22.59 47.42 -3.50
N ASP A 113 22.81 48.30 -4.47
CA ASP A 113 22.11 48.28 -5.75
C ASP A 113 22.67 47.13 -6.60
N THR A 114 21.82 46.19 -6.99
CA THR A 114 22.31 44.95 -7.60
C THR A 114 22.82 45.16 -9.02
N VAL A 115 22.30 46.15 -9.75
CA VAL A 115 22.77 46.50 -11.10
C VAL A 115 24.16 47.13 -11.02
N ALA A 116 24.39 48.05 -10.08
CA ALA A 116 25.69 48.64 -9.83
C ALA A 116 26.70 47.60 -9.32
N ALA A 117 26.28 46.67 -8.46
CA ALA A 117 27.13 45.57 -7.99
C ALA A 117 27.60 44.67 -9.13
N LEU A 118 26.70 44.31 -10.05
CA LEU A 118 27.04 43.52 -11.24
C LEU A 118 27.95 44.28 -12.22
N ARG A 119 27.99 45.63 -12.15
CA ARG A 119 28.97 46.48 -12.85
C ARG A 119 30.30 46.63 -12.10
N ARG A 120 30.46 45.94 -10.98
CA ARG A 120 31.62 45.98 -10.08
C ARG A 120 31.85 47.37 -9.45
N GLU A 121 30.78 48.13 -9.24
CA GLU A 121 30.85 49.36 -8.47
C GLU A 121 31.06 49.03 -6.98
N ALA A 122 31.67 49.97 -6.25
CA ALA A 122 32.02 49.78 -4.84
C ALA A 122 30.98 50.41 -3.91
N PHE A 123 30.60 49.69 -2.87
CA PHE A 123 29.63 50.11 -1.85
C PHE A 123 30.33 50.38 -0.53
N GLU A 124 29.87 51.42 0.18
CA GLU A 124 30.42 51.78 1.47
C GLU A 124 29.72 51.00 2.59
N VAL A 125 30.52 50.29 3.39
CA VAL A 125 30.06 49.67 4.64
C VAL A 125 30.11 50.72 5.72
N GLN A 126 28.95 50.97 6.33
CA GLN A 126 28.72 51.98 7.36
C GLN A 126 28.53 51.31 8.72
N THR A 127 28.75 52.08 9.79
CA THR A 127 28.34 51.67 11.14
C THR A 127 26.82 51.82 11.23
N ALA A 128 26.14 50.75 11.62
CA ALA A 128 24.72 50.74 11.85
C ALA A 128 24.34 51.63 13.05
N THR A 129 23.15 52.20 13.01
CA THR A 129 22.60 53.00 14.12
C THR A 129 22.32 52.18 15.36
N GLN A 130 22.03 50.89 15.19
CA GLN A 130 21.80 49.93 16.26
C GLN A 130 22.49 48.62 15.90
N ALA A 131 23.34 48.13 16.80
CA ALA A 131 23.93 46.81 16.66
C ALA A 131 22.89 45.71 16.89
N ILE A 132 22.96 44.64 16.11
CA ILE A 132 22.11 43.46 16.23
C ILE A 132 22.96 42.23 16.57
N SER A 133 22.33 41.20 17.12
CA SER A 133 22.90 39.84 17.11
C SER A 133 22.60 39.19 15.76
N GLY A 134 23.58 38.53 15.16
CA GLY A 134 23.44 37.84 13.87
C GLY A 134 23.36 38.75 12.66
N THR A 135 22.54 38.36 11.68
CA THR A 135 22.44 39.02 10.37
C THR A 135 20.98 39.27 9.99
N VAL A 136 20.73 40.41 9.35
CA VAL A 136 19.48 40.73 8.68
C VAL A 136 19.81 41.01 7.21
N ILE A 137 19.11 40.32 6.30
CA ILE A 137 19.20 40.51 4.85
C ILE A 137 17.81 40.92 4.36
N GLU A 138 17.69 42.12 3.80
CA GLU A 138 16.47 42.61 3.16
C GLU A 138 16.68 42.64 1.64
N LEU A 139 15.78 42.00 0.92
CA LEU A 139 15.76 41.90 -0.53
C LEU A 139 14.55 42.66 -1.06
N HIS A 140 14.78 43.68 -1.86
CA HIS A 140 13.73 44.50 -2.46
C HIS A 140 13.57 44.24 -3.96
N GLY A 141 12.33 44.28 -4.44
CA GLY A 141 12.00 43.94 -5.83
C GLY A 141 12.09 42.45 -6.13
N VAL A 142 11.91 41.60 -5.11
CA VAL A 142 11.92 40.14 -5.26
C VAL A 142 10.53 39.64 -5.64
N ASP A 143 10.44 38.71 -6.59
CA ASP A 143 9.19 38.06 -7.00
C ASP A 143 9.26 36.56 -6.70
N ILE A 144 8.71 36.17 -5.55
CA ILE A 144 8.62 34.77 -5.09
C ILE A 144 7.18 34.45 -4.74
N ALA A 145 6.32 34.43 -5.76
CA ALA A 145 4.95 33.96 -5.58
C ALA A 145 4.92 32.56 -4.93
N ASP A 146 3.87 32.30 -4.15
CA ASP A 146 3.60 31.02 -3.49
C ASP A 146 4.62 30.59 -2.43
N LEU A 147 5.57 31.45 -2.03
CA LEU A 147 6.55 31.12 -0.97
C LEU A 147 5.87 30.61 0.30
N ALA A 148 4.79 31.26 0.73
CA ALA A 148 4.03 30.88 1.91
C ALA A 148 3.53 29.43 1.86
N GLN A 149 3.13 28.93 0.69
CA GLN A 149 2.61 27.57 0.51
C GLN A 149 3.73 26.52 0.58
N ARG A 150 5.00 26.93 0.42
CA ARG A 150 6.16 26.03 0.33
C ARG A 150 7.02 26.04 1.58
N MET A 151 6.93 27.09 2.40
CA MET A 151 7.77 27.25 3.59
C MET A 151 7.63 26.12 4.60
N GLU A 152 6.40 25.66 4.86
CA GLU A 152 6.17 24.52 5.75
C GLU A 152 6.92 23.28 5.23
N GLU A 153 6.66 22.89 3.98
CA GLU A 153 7.31 21.72 3.35
C GLU A 153 8.85 21.84 3.30
N LEU A 154 9.34 23.04 3.02
CA LEU A 154 10.78 23.33 2.92
C LEU A 154 11.49 23.14 4.27
N CYS A 155 10.81 23.49 5.37
CA CYS A 155 11.40 23.51 6.70
C CYS A 155 11.05 22.28 7.57
N GLU A 156 10.28 21.30 7.08
CA GLU A 156 9.83 20.16 7.90
C GLU A 156 10.99 19.36 8.53
N GLY A 157 12.14 19.30 7.85
CA GLY A 157 13.35 18.64 8.34
C GLY A 157 14.45 19.59 8.80
N PHE A 158 14.18 20.89 8.89
CA PHE A 158 15.21 21.87 9.19
C PHE A 158 15.65 21.80 10.67
N PRO A 159 16.94 21.89 10.99
CA PRO A 159 17.43 21.60 12.34
C PRO A 159 17.20 22.73 13.35
N VAL A 160 16.86 23.93 12.90
CA VAL A 160 16.73 25.13 13.75
C VAL A 160 15.35 25.77 13.57
N ASP A 161 14.91 26.53 14.56
CA ASP A 161 13.57 27.11 14.55
C ASP A 161 13.44 28.18 13.47
N VAL A 162 12.34 28.11 12.70
CA VAL A 162 12.03 29.06 11.63
C VAL A 162 10.66 29.67 11.87
N VAL A 163 10.58 30.99 11.86
CA VAL A 163 9.35 31.77 11.91
C VAL A 163 9.14 32.43 10.56
N PHE A 164 8.01 32.19 9.93
CA PHE A 164 7.64 32.80 8.66
C PHE A 164 6.41 33.69 8.83
N ASN A 165 6.52 34.99 8.50
CA ASN A 165 5.45 35.98 8.65
C ASN A 165 4.79 35.96 10.04
N GLY A 166 5.62 35.83 11.09
CA GLY A 166 5.18 35.75 12.49
C GLY A 166 4.62 34.39 12.94
N GLN A 167 4.57 33.38 12.06
CA GLN A 167 4.12 32.03 12.38
C GLN A 167 5.30 31.07 12.49
N SER A 168 5.41 30.33 13.60
CA SER A 168 6.43 29.30 13.75
C SER A 168 6.11 28.11 12.83
N LEU A 169 7.07 27.72 12.00
CA LEU A 169 6.92 26.58 11.09
C LEU A 169 7.10 25.26 11.84
N GLU A 170 6.31 24.25 11.44
CA GLU A 170 6.33 22.94 12.08
C GLU A 170 7.47 22.07 11.51
N ARG A 171 8.45 21.73 12.34
CA ARG A 171 9.65 20.96 11.95
C ARG A 171 9.44 19.45 12.15
N ARG A 172 8.32 18.91 11.65
CA ARG A 172 7.80 17.56 11.96
C ARG A 172 8.84 16.43 11.88
N TYR A 173 9.79 16.56 10.97
CA TYR A 173 10.77 15.52 10.65
C TYR A 173 12.20 15.89 11.06
N ALA A 174 12.40 16.98 11.79
CA ALA A 174 13.71 17.38 12.29
C ALA A 174 14.25 16.41 13.36
N GLU A 175 15.57 16.37 13.51
CA GLU A 175 16.28 15.42 14.39
C GLU A 175 15.86 15.49 15.86
N ASP A 176 15.41 16.66 16.33
CA ASP A 176 14.91 16.89 17.70
C ASP A 176 13.43 16.54 17.90
N ARG A 177 12.70 16.17 16.82
CA ARG A 177 11.25 15.89 16.88
C ARG A 177 10.89 14.41 16.84
N LEU A 178 11.78 13.54 16.38
CA LEU A 178 11.55 12.10 16.29
C LEU A 178 12.68 11.33 17.00
N PRO A 179 12.43 10.08 17.45
CA PRO A 179 13.48 9.23 17.99
C PRO A 179 14.37 8.69 16.87
N PHE A 180 15.48 9.37 16.61
CA PHE A 180 16.50 8.95 15.64
C PHE A 180 17.56 8.04 16.27
N MET A 181 18.11 7.14 15.45
CA MET A 181 19.27 6.32 15.73
C MET A 181 20.46 6.82 14.92
N ALA A 182 21.63 6.93 15.53
CA ALA A 182 22.85 7.23 14.81
C ALA A 182 23.25 6.02 13.95
N THR A 183 23.51 6.24 12.67
CA THR A 183 23.93 5.19 11.72
C THR A 183 25.11 5.66 10.88
N PRO A 184 25.80 4.76 10.16
CA PRO A 184 26.92 5.13 9.30
C PRO A 184 26.58 6.13 8.18
N ILE A 185 25.30 6.33 7.85
CA ILE A 185 24.89 7.29 6.79
C ILE A 185 24.24 8.56 7.35
N GLY A 186 24.20 8.72 8.67
CA GLY A 186 23.50 9.82 9.35
C GLY A 186 22.43 9.32 10.33
N ALA A 187 21.50 10.19 10.71
CA ALA A 187 20.47 9.89 11.69
C ALA A 187 19.25 9.24 11.02
N VAL A 188 18.83 8.06 11.49
CA VAL A 188 17.71 7.30 10.92
C VAL A 188 16.59 7.09 11.93
N HIS A 189 15.37 7.40 11.51
CA HIS A 189 14.13 7.07 12.21
C HIS A 189 13.33 6.06 11.39
N VAL A 190 12.88 4.99 12.03
CA VAL A 190 11.98 3.99 11.43
C VAL A 190 10.61 4.05 12.09
N ALA A 191 9.56 4.27 11.30
CA ALA A 191 8.21 4.49 11.79
C ALA A 191 7.56 3.17 12.23
N GLY A 192 6.83 3.19 13.35
CA GLY A 192 6.16 2.00 13.89
C GLY A 192 7.11 1.04 14.62
N ASN A 193 8.32 1.47 14.98
CA ASN A 193 9.33 0.63 15.64
C ASN A 193 8.89 -0.02 16.96
N ARG A 194 7.85 0.49 17.63
CA ARG A 194 7.24 -0.10 18.84
C ARG A 194 6.00 -0.95 18.56
N SER A 195 5.30 -0.71 17.47
CA SER A 195 4.02 -1.36 17.16
C SER A 195 4.11 -2.38 16.03
N GLY A 196 5.29 -2.56 15.43
CA GLY A 196 5.51 -3.38 14.24
C GLY A 196 4.82 -2.89 12.96
N LYS A 197 4.10 -1.77 13.02
CA LYS A 197 3.45 -1.12 11.85
C LYS A 197 4.48 -0.41 10.98
N ALA A 198 5.29 -1.21 10.29
CA ALA A 198 6.44 -0.71 9.56
C ALA A 198 6.04 0.08 8.31
N ALA A 199 6.58 1.28 8.15
CA ALA A 199 6.42 2.04 6.92
C ALA A 199 7.35 1.53 5.80
N ARG A 200 6.90 1.55 4.53
CA ARG A 200 7.77 1.34 3.34
C ARG A 200 8.36 2.64 2.82
N ASN A 201 7.55 3.68 2.88
CA ASN A 201 7.92 4.99 2.38
C ASN A 201 8.99 5.64 3.27
N SER A 202 9.77 6.53 2.66
CA SER A 202 10.82 7.26 3.34
C SER A 202 10.91 8.70 2.86
N LEU A 203 11.18 9.61 3.80
CA LEU A 203 11.69 10.95 3.53
C LEU A 203 13.20 10.95 3.73
N VAL A 204 13.91 11.56 2.80
CA VAL A 204 15.37 11.67 2.85
C VAL A 204 15.71 13.14 2.88
N PHE A 205 16.41 13.56 3.93
CA PHE A 205 16.88 14.91 4.13
C PHE A 205 18.39 14.95 4.03
N LEU A 206 18.92 16.03 3.45
CA LEU A 206 20.33 16.35 3.47
C LEU A 206 20.45 17.82 3.87
N GLN A 207 21.21 18.09 4.95
CA GLN A 207 21.42 19.44 5.44
C GLN A 207 20.09 20.20 5.69
N GLY A 208 19.09 19.50 6.22
CA GLY A 208 17.77 20.06 6.57
C GLY A 208 16.77 20.19 5.41
N PHE A 209 17.13 19.86 4.17
CA PHE A 209 16.22 19.92 3.02
C PHE A 209 15.89 18.53 2.49
N CYS A 210 14.65 18.36 2.06
CA CYS A 210 14.17 17.10 1.52
C CYS A 210 14.73 16.87 0.11
N VAL A 211 15.50 15.80 -0.07
CA VAL A 211 16.11 15.39 -1.35
C VAL A 211 15.41 14.18 -1.98
N LYS A 212 14.48 13.54 -1.25
CA LYS A 212 13.58 12.53 -1.79
C LYS A 212 12.29 12.48 -0.98
N ARG A 213 11.16 12.59 -1.68
CA ARG A 213 9.79 12.53 -1.14
C ARG A 213 8.94 11.55 -1.95
N PRO A 214 8.15 10.67 -1.31
CA PRO A 214 7.19 9.82 -2.02
C PRO A 214 5.94 10.62 -2.41
N THR A 215 5.26 10.22 -3.50
CA THR A 215 4.07 10.92 -4.01
C THR A 215 2.90 10.91 -3.02
N TYR A 216 2.72 9.80 -2.29
CA TYR A 216 1.63 9.61 -1.35
C TYR A 216 2.14 8.92 -0.09
N TYR A 217 1.83 9.49 1.08
CA TYR A 217 2.10 8.89 2.38
C TYR A 217 1.25 9.54 3.48
N SER A 218 1.05 8.82 4.58
CA SER A 218 0.40 9.34 5.79
C SER A 218 1.43 9.91 6.75
N ALA A 219 1.15 11.08 7.34
CA ALA A 219 1.99 11.64 8.39
C ALA A 219 2.04 10.66 9.59
N GLY A 220 3.24 10.32 10.06
CA GLY A 220 3.47 9.34 11.13
C GLY A 220 3.73 7.90 10.66
N GLU A 221 3.49 7.59 9.39
CA GLU A 221 3.75 6.28 8.78
C GLU A 221 4.86 6.37 7.72
N ILE A 222 5.94 7.07 8.06
CA ILE A 222 7.06 7.30 7.14
C ILE A 222 8.41 7.20 7.85
N ASN A 223 9.33 6.46 7.26
CA ASN A 223 10.71 6.44 7.74
C ASN A 223 11.40 7.76 7.38
N VAL A 224 12.32 8.22 8.20
CA VAL A 224 13.04 9.48 7.98
C VAL A 224 14.53 9.24 8.11
N VAL A 225 15.32 9.84 7.22
CA VAL A 225 16.77 9.88 7.38
C VAL A 225 17.28 11.30 7.15
N HIS A 226 18.16 11.76 8.04
CA HIS A 226 19.02 12.91 7.82
C HIS A 226 20.41 12.40 7.46
N LEU A 227 20.82 12.62 6.22
CA LEU A 227 22.06 12.10 5.67
C LEU A 227 23.27 12.88 6.16
N ASP A 228 24.36 12.15 6.38
CA ASP A 228 25.66 12.73 6.69
C ASP A 228 26.21 13.49 5.47
N PRO A 229 26.39 14.82 5.57
CA PRO A 229 26.83 15.64 4.44
C PRO A 229 28.28 15.39 4.01
N GLN A 230 29.10 14.70 4.83
CA GLN A 230 30.44 14.27 4.42
C GLN A 230 30.41 13.08 3.45
N GLN A 231 29.29 12.36 3.40
CA GLN A 231 29.17 11.11 2.65
C GLN A 231 28.18 11.20 1.47
N PHE A 232 27.30 12.20 1.49
CA PHE A 232 26.26 12.38 0.49
C PHE A 232 26.32 13.80 -0.07
N MET A 233 26.13 13.90 -1.38
CA MET A 233 26.07 15.17 -2.08
C MET A 233 24.74 15.28 -2.84
N ALA A 234 24.12 16.45 -2.78
CA ALA A 234 22.97 16.77 -3.61
C ALA A 234 23.39 17.53 -4.87
N ARG A 235 22.56 17.43 -5.90
CA ARG A 235 22.71 18.18 -7.15
C ARG A 235 22.65 19.67 -6.86
N LEU A 236 23.77 20.34 -7.08
CA LEU A 236 23.85 21.79 -6.98
C LEU A 236 23.27 22.43 -8.26
N PRO A 237 22.69 23.63 -8.17
CA PRO A 237 22.58 24.49 -6.98
C PRO A 237 21.28 24.31 -6.17
N ASP A 238 20.30 23.56 -6.68
CA ASP A 238 18.95 23.47 -6.08
C ASP A 238 18.91 22.56 -4.83
N ARG A 239 19.82 21.58 -4.75
CA ARG A 239 19.93 20.60 -3.65
C ARG A 239 18.63 19.82 -3.42
N ASP A 240 17.90 19.55 -4.49
CA ASP A 240 16.58 18.90 -4.49
C ASP A 240 16.64 17.38 -4.70
N THR A 241 17.79 16.87 -5.16
CA THR A 241 18.01 15.44 -5.40
C THR A 241 19.47 15.07 -5.13
N LEU A 242 19.73 13.79 -4.83
CA LEU A 242 21.09 13.27 -4.63
C LEU A 242 21.84 13.11 -5.96
N ILE A 243 23.16 13.28 -5.93
CA ILE A 243 24.03 12.83 -7.03
C ILE A 243 24.03 11.30 -7.05
N ASP A 244 23.92 10.70 -8.24
CA ASP A 244 23.77 9.25 -8.43
C ASP A 244 22.65 8.66 -7.55
N ALA A 245 21.48 9.34 -7.55
CA ALA A 245 20.35 9.05 -6.67
C ALA A 245 19.99 7.55 -6.61
N ASP A 246 19.98 6.82 -7.72
CA ASP A 246 19.66 5.38 -7.74
C ASP A 246 20.62 4.53 -6.90
N GLN A 247 21.90 4.89 -6.85
CA GLN A 247 22.88 4.18 -6.01
C GLN A 247 22.74 4.60 -4.55
N GLN A 248 22.62 5.92 -4.30
CA GLN A 248 22.54 6.44 -2.93
C GLN A 248 21.22 6.03 -2.23
N LEU A 249 20.10 6.02 -2.95
CA LEU A 249 18.81 5.58 -2.40
C LEU A 249 18.79 4.08 -2.07
N ARG A 250 19.48 3.24 -2.86
CA ARG A 250 19.68 1.81 -2.48
C ARG A 250 20.48 1.66 -1.19
N ARG A 251 21.50 2.50 -0.99
CA ARG A 251 22.28 2.54 0.26
C ARG A 251 21.41 2.97 1.44
N VAL A 252 20.53 3.97 1.24
CA VAL A 252 19.55 4.40 2.24
C VAL A 252 18.55 3.30 2.58
N GLU A 253 18.00 2.61 1.58
CA GLU A 253 17.07 1.48 1.77
C GLU A 253 17.73 0.33 2.56
N ALA A 254 18.97 -0.02 2.21
CA ALA A 254 19.75 -1.00 2.96
C ALA A 254 19.96 -0.59 4.43
N GLN A 255 20.17 0.71 4.70
CA GLN A 255 20.24 1.20 6.07
C GLN A 255 18.90 1.12 6.80
N PHE A 256 17.76 1.43 6.16
CA PHE A 256 16.45 1.24 6.80
C PHE A 256 16.20 -0.23 7.13
N LYS A 257 16.54 -1.15 6.21
CA LYS A 257 16.51 -2.59 6.47
C LYS A 257 17.37 -2.94 7.70
N GLN A 258 18.63 -2.49 7.77
CA GLN A 258 19.49 -2.77 8.92
C GLN A 258 18.98 -2.12 10.22
N SER A 259 18.39 -0.94 10.15
CA SER A 259 17.83 -0.24 11.30
C SER A 259 16.64 -1.00 11.89
N TRP A 260 15.79 -1.57 11.03
CA TRP A 260 14.75 -2.50 11.45
C TRP A 260 15.32 -3.78 12.07
N ARG A 261 16.43 -4.32 11.54
CA ARG A 261 17.09 -5.48 12.15
C ARG A 261 17.45 -5.20 13.62
N THR A 262 18.09 -4.07 13.88
CA THR A 262 18.46 -3.65 15.24
C THR A 262 17.24 -3.54 16.16
N VAL A 263 16.16 -2.91 15.68
CA VAL A 263 14.90 -2.79 16.44
C VAL A 263 14.33 -4.16 16.79
N LEU A 264 14.28 -5.07 15.80
CA LEU A 264 13.73 -6.41 15.96
C LEU A 264 14.57 -7.26 16.90
N GLU A 265 15.89 -7.19 16.81
CA GLU A 265 16.80 -7.91 17.73
C GLU A 265 16.62 -7.43 19.18
N VAL A 266 16.51 -6.12 19.40
CA VAL A 266 16.22 -5.58 20.75
C VAL A 266 14.85 -6.06 21.24
N ALA A 267 13.81 -5.93 20.42
CA ALA A 267 12.45 -6.36 20.79
C ALA A 267 12.40 -7.86 21.11
N ARG A 268 13.10 -8.69 20.33
CA ARG A 268 13.21 -10.14 20.54
C ARG A 268 13.80 -10.51 21.90
N THR A 269 14.71 -9.70 22.45
CA THR A 269 15.27 -9.92 23.80
C THR A 269 14.37 -9.45 24.93
N GLN A 270 13.43 -8.54 24.64
CA GLN A 270 12.61 -7.86 25.65
C GLN A 270 11.20 -8.45 25.75
N LEU A 271 10.68 -9.03 24.67
CA LEU A 271 9.33 -9.55 24.58
C LEU A 271 9.30 -11.09 24.63
N PRO A 272 8.23 -11.70 25.17
CA PRO A 272 7.94 -13.11 24.97
C PRO A 272 7.80 -13.43 23.47
N ALA A 273 8.15 -14.66 23.06
CA ALA A 273 8.16 -15.05 21.66
C ALA A 273 6.81 -14.84 20.95
N VAL A 274 5.69 -15.14 21.62
CA VAL A 274 4.34 -14.92 21.08
C VAL A 274 4.07 -13.45 20.79
N GLU A 275 4.31 -12.57 21.77
CA GLU A 275 4.09 -11.13 21.61
C GLU A 275 5.02 -10.53 20.56
N PHE A 276 6.27 -11.00 20.49
CA PHE A 276 7.23 -10.59 19.47
C PHE A 276 6.75 -10.94 18.06
N VAL A 277 6.30 -12.18 17.84
CA VAL A 277 5.80 -12.64 16.55
C VAL A 277 4.53 -11.89 16.16
N ASP A 278 3.54 -11.82 17.05
CA ASP A 278 2.26 -11.14 16.78
C ASP A 278 2.44 -9.65 16.47
N THR A 279 3.38 -8.98 17.15
CA THR A 279 3.63 -7.56 16.95
C THR A 279 4.42 -7.29 15.67
N TYR A 280 5.47 -8.08 15.39
CA TYR A 280 6.49 -7.70 14.42
C TYR A 280 6.52 -8.54 13.14
N PHE A 281 5.67 -9.56 12.99
CA PHE A 281 5.72 -10.44 11.81
C PHE A 281 5.61 -9.67 10.48
N ASP A 282 4.67 -8.72 10.38
CA ASP A 282 4.51 -7.90 9.18
C ASP A 282 5.75 -7.03 8.89
N ALA A 283 6.39 -6.49 9.93
CA ALA A 283 7.65 -5.75 9.80
C ALA A 283 8.78 -6.66 9.32
N MET A 284 8.88 -7.89 9.85
CA MET A 284 9.87 -8.89 9.43
C MET A 284 9.67 -9.28 7.96
N LYS A 285 8.41 -9.54 7.54
CA LYS A 285 8.04 -9.83 6.14
C LYS A 285 8.43 -8.66 5.24
N GLN A 286 8.06 -7.44 5.62
CA GLN A 286 8.30 -6.25 4.81
C GLN A 286 9.78 -5.92 4.63
N TRP A 287 10.59 -6.04 5.68
CA TRP A 287 12.01 -5.69 5.65
C TRP A 287 12.93 -6.90 5.40
N GLY A 288 12.37 -8.09 5.23
CA GLY A 288 13.09 -9.32 4.91
C GLY A 288 14.01 -9.77 6.05
N HIS A 289 13.47 -9.83 7.27
CA HIS A 289 14.10 -10.33 8.50
C HIS A 289 13.34 -11.51 9.11
N VAL A 290 12.67 -12.30 8.27
CA VAL A 290 11.90 -13.49 8.69
C VAL A 290 12.79 -14.62 9.21
N ASP A 291 14.11 -14.55 8.96
CA ASP A 291 15.11 -15.46 9.54
C ASP A 291 15.14 -15.40 11.07
N LEU A 292 14.68 -14.31 11.67
CA LEU A 292 14.55 -14.18 13.13
C LEU A 292 13.53 -15.15 13.74
N LEU A 293 12.72 -15.82 12.92
CA LEU A 293 11.74 -16.82 13.34
C LEU A 293 12.30 -18.26 13.33
N ASN A 294 13.43 -18.50 12.67
CA ASN A 294 13.93 -19.85 12.37
C ASN A 294 14.13 -20.74 13.60
N ASP A 295 14.45 -20.15 14.74
CA ASP A 295 14.70 -20.83 16.00
C ASP A 295 13.57 -20.64 17.04
N LEU A 296 12.44 -20.05 16.64
CA LEU A 296 11.25 -19.91 17.48
C LEU A 296 10.25 -21.04 17.17
N ASP A 297 9.76 -21.70 18.23
CA ASP A 297 8.68 -22.69 18.09
C ASP A 297 7.30 -22.04 17.85
N VAL A 298 7.22 -20.71 18.04
CA VAL A 298 6.00 -19.93 17.84
C VAL A 298 5.92 -19.47 16.39
N LEU A 299 4.74 -19.65 15.79
CA LEU A 299 4.44 -19.24 14.43
C LEU A 299 3.40 -18.11 14.42
N PRO A 300 3.46 -17.20 13.44
CA PRO A 300 2.43 -16.19 13.25
C PRO A 300 1.15 -16.82 12.72
N ALA A 301 0.02 -16.55 13.38
CA ALA A 301 -1.30 -17.06 12.96
C ALA A 301 -1.67 -16.64 11.53
N ALA A 302 -1.22 -15.44 11.11
CA ALA A 302 -1.43 -14.90 9.76
C ALA A 302 -0.83 -15.75 8.63
N LEU A 303 0.02 -16.74 8.92
CA LEU A 303 0.51 -17.68 7.91
C LEU A 303 -0.51 -18.74 7.51
N PHE A 304 -1.50 -19.02 8.36
CA PHE A 304 -2.36 -20.18 8.23
C PHE A 304 -3.79 -19.77 7.96
N GLU A 305 -4.40 -20.51 7.04
CA GLU A 305 -5.79 -20.38 6.68
C GLU A 305 -6.49 -21.72 6.83
N ARG A 306 -7.69 -21.68 7.39
CA ARG A 306 -8.61 -22.82 7.45
C ARG A 306 -9.53 -22.78 6.25
N ILE A 307 -9.68 -23.91 5.56
CA ILE A 307 -10.62 -24.04 4.44
C ILE A 307 -12.02 -24.32 5.01
N VAL A 308 -12.90 -23.31 5.00
CA VAL A 308 -14.24 -23.36 5.60
C VAL A 308 -15.37 -23.47 4.58
N GLY A 309 -15.17 -22.92 3.39
CA GLY A 309 -16.18 -22.91 2.32
C GLY A 309 -15.76 -23.74 1.12
N TYR A 310 -16.60 -23.76 0.09
CA TYR A 310 -16.34 -24.45 -1.17
C TYR A 310 -15.25 -23.70 -1.97
N PRO A 311 -14.11 -24.33 -2.32
CA PRO A 311 -13.04 -23.66 -3.06
C PRO A 311 -13.49 -23.27 -4.48
N ILE A 312 -13.39 -21.98 -4.77
CA ILE A 312 -13.84 -21.36 -6.03
C ILE A 312 -12.74 -20.50 -6.63
N GLN A 313 -12.79 -20.32 -7.94
CA GLN A 313 -12.05 -19.27 -8.63
C GLN A 313 -12.72 -17.94 -8.29
N ALA A 314 -12.01 -17.07 -7.59
CA ALA A 314 -12.52 -15.76 -7.19
C ALA A 314 -11.65 -14.67 -7.81
N ARG A 315 -12.28 -13.58 -8.25
CA ARG A 315 -11.58 -12.38 -8.69
C ARG A 315 -11.24 -11.52 -7.46
N HIS A 316 -9.98 -11.14 -7.34
CA HIS A 316 -9.43 -10.35 -6.22
C HIS A 316 -9.42 -11.10 -4.88
N ALA A 317 -8.88 -10.48 -3.83
CA ALA A 317 -8.57 -11.10 -2.53
C ALA A 317 -9.78 -11.58 -1.70
N GLU A 318 -10.97 -11.67 -2.29
CA GLU A 318 -12.18 -12.19 -1.66
C GLU A 318 -12.13 -13.73 -1.71
N ARG A 319 -11.68 -14.33 -0.61
CA ARG A 319 -11.53 -15.78 -0.48
C ARG A 319 -12.44 -16.31 0.63
N ASP A 320 -13.75 -16.19 0.44
CA ASP A 320 -14.77 -16.59 1.44
C ASP A 320 -14.74 -18.09 1.80
N TYR A 321 -14.01 -18.89 1.02
CA TYR A 321 -13.79 -20.30 1.28
C TYR A 321 -12.63 -20.59 2.24
N VAL A 322 -11.85 -19.58 2.61
CA VAL A 322 -10.84 -19.66 3.67
C VAL A 322 -11.03 -18.59 4.73
N GLU A 323 -10.53 -18.85 5.92
CA GLU A 323 -10.45 -17.84 6.98
C GLU A 323 -9.11 -17.94 7.73
N PRO A 324 -8.58 -16.81 8.24
CA PRO A 324 -7.41 -16.83 9.10
C PRO A 324 -7.66 -17.68 10.35
N VAL A 325 -6.66 -18.44 10.79
CA VAL A 325 -6.74 -19.14 12.07
C VAL A 325 -6.62 -18.15 13.24
N ALA A 326 -7.35 -18.39 14.33
CA ALA A 326 -7.26 -17.56 15.54
C ALA A 326 -5.91 -17.71 16.26
N SER A 327 -5.27 -18.87 16.13
CA SER A 327 -3.97 -19.18 16.72
C SER A 327 -3.22 -20.16 15.82
N ALA A 328 -1.92 -19.94 15.63
CA ALA A 328 -1.10 -20.87 14.88
C ALA A 328 -1.04 -22.25 15.58
N PRO A 329 -0.95 -23.35 14.82
CA PRO A 329 -0.71 -24.68 15.39
C PRO A 329 0.65 -24.73 16.09
N SER A 330 0.77 -25.56 17.12
CA SER A 330 2.04 -25.75 17.81
C SER A 330 3.02 -26.53 16.93
N ARG A 331 4.32 -26.32 17.16
CA ARG A 331 5.38 -27.11 16.52
C ARG A 331 5.19 -28.61 16.72
N GLU A 332 4.87 -29.03 17.94
CA GLU A 332 4.63 -30.44 18.29
C GLU A 332 3.46 -31.03 17.49
N ASP A 333 2.35 -30.28 17.35
CA ASP A 333 1.19 -30.73 16.56
C ASP A 333 1.53 -30.96 15.08
N ILE A 334 2.40 -30.12 14.52
CA ILE A 334 2.85 -30.23 13.14
C ILE A 334 3.84 -31.39 12.98
N GLU A 335 4.86 -31.46 13.84
CA GLU A 335 5.92 -32.48 13.78
C GLU A 335 5.36 -33.89 14.02
N GLU A 336 4.39 -34.05 14.91
CA GLU A 336 3.71 -35.32 15.16
C GLU A 336 2.59 -35.63 14.14
N GLY A 337 2.29 -34.70 13.23
CA GLY A 337 1.28 -34.87 12.19
C GLY A 337 -0.17 -34.79 12.68
N ARG A 338 -0.41 -34.27 13.89
CA ARG A 338 -1.76 -33.97 14.41
C ARG A 338 -2.42 -32.85 13.60
N VAL A 339 -1.61 -31.92 13.10
CA VAL A 339 -2.00 -30.89 12.11
C VAL A 339 -1.19 -31.11 10.84
N THR A 340 -1.88 -31.19 9.70
CA THR A 340 -1.22 -31.21 8.38
C THR A 340 -1.30 -29.83 7.75
N VAL A 341 -0.16 -29.33 7.32
CA VAL A 341 -0.01 -28.05 6.63
C VAL A 341 0.30 -28.29 5.17
N VAL A 342 -0.38 -27.58 4.27
CA VAL A 342 -0.19 -27.68 2.83
C VAL A 342 0.09 -26.32 2.19
N SER A 343 0.88 -26.34 1.13
CA SER A 343 0.99 -25.22 0.21
C SER A 343 0.01 -25.43 -0.94
N LEU A 344 -0.80 -24.41 -1.21
CA LEU A 344 -1.78 -24.39 -2.30
C LEU A 344 -1.69 -23.04 -3.00
N GLY A 345 -1.67 -23.07 -4.33
CA GLY A 345 -1.86 -21.90 -5.16
C GLY A 345 -3.31 -21.43 -5.14
N TRP A 346 -3.60 -20.36 -5.87
CA TRP A 346 -4.98 -19.90 -6.07
C TRP A 346 -5.81 -21.01 -6.73
N PRO A 347 -7.06 -21.25 -6.32
CA PRO A 347 -7.91 -22.21 -6.99
C PRO A 347 -8.03 -21.89 -8.49
N ASP A 348 -7.82 -22.91 -9.31
CA ASP A 348 -7.99 -22.89 -10.75
C ASP A 348 -8.48 -24.27 -11.25
N GLY A 349 -8.57 -24.42 -12.58
CA GLY A 349 -9.01 -25.67 -13.19
C GLY A 349 -8.05 -26.85 -13.00
N GLU A 350 -6.77 -26.60 -12.65
CA GLU A 350 -5.73 -27.63 -12.53
C GLU A 350 -5.59 -28.14 -11.09
N ASN A 351 -5.79 -27.28 -10.08
CA ASN A 351 -5.59 -27.62 -8.66
C ASN A 351 -6.88 -27.84 -7.85
N THR A 352 -8.04 -27.84 -8.51
CA THR A 352 -9.35 -28.09 -7.90
C THR A 352 -9.37 -29.36 -7.04
N GLY A 353 -8.82 -30.47 -7.55
CA GLY A 353 -8.74 -31.73 -6.80
C GLY A 353 -7.93 -31.61 -5.51
N HIS A 354 -6.84 -30.84 -5.53
CA HIS A 354 -5.99 -30.61 -4.35
C HIS A 354 -6.71 -29.81 -3.27
N TRP A 355 -7.42 -28.75 -3.67
CA TRP A 355 -8.24 -27.94 -2.77
C TRP A 355 -9.35 -28.77 -2.13
N MET A 356 -10.08 -29.56 -2.93
CA MET A 356 -11.15 -30.43 -2.43
C MET A 356 -10.62 -31.52 -1.48
N LEU A 357 -9.46 -32.10 -1.78
CA LEU A 357 -8.78 -33.04 -0.88
C LEU A 357 -8.39 -32.38 0.45
N ALA A 358 -7.70 -31.24 0.39
CA ALA A 358 -7.22 -30.52 1.57
C ALA A 358 -8.37 -30.13 2.50
N ARG A 359 -9.48 -29.63 1.91
CA ARG A 359 -10.68 -29.27 2.65
C ARG A 359 -11.31 -30.47 3.37
N HIS A 360 -11.55 -31.57 2.67
CA HIS A 360 -12.17 -32.75 3.28
C HIS A 360 -11.26 -33.43 4.32
N LYS A 361 -9.95 -33.27 4.20
CA LYS A 361 -8.99 -33.72 5.21
C LYS A 361 -8.78 -32.72 6.34
N GLN A 362 -9.42 -31.57 6.29
CA GLN A 362 -9.30 -30.47 7.25
C GLN A 362 -7.85 -30.02 7.45
N TRP A 363 -7.09 -29.99 6.37
CA TRP A 363 -5.72 -29.48 6.37
C TRP A 363 -5.70 -27.95 6.41
N LEU A 364 -4.62 -27.38 6.95
CA LEU A 364 -4.41 -25.94 6.93
C LEU A 364 -3.60 -25.55 5.70
N ALA A 365 -4.09 -24.55 4.96
CA ALA A 365 -3.29 -23.91 3.93
C ALA A 365 -2.32 -22.93 4.58
N ALA A 366 -1.07 -22.87 4.10
CA ALA A 366 -0.10 -21.93 4.62
C ALA A 366 0.77 -21.26 3.55
N GLU A 367 1.02 -19.96 3.74
CA GLU A 367 1.98 -19.19 2.93
C GLU A 367 3.43 -19.43 3.39
N ALA A 368 3.89 -20.69 3.41
CA ALA A 368 5.21 -21.04 3.93
C ALA A 368 6.39 -20.39 3.16
N TYR A 369 6.17 -20.01 1.90
CA TYR A 369 7.16 -19.28 1.09
C TYR A 369 7.52 -17.89 1.65
N VAL A 370 6.69 -17.34 2.55
CA VAL A 370 6.97 -16.07 3.25
C VAL A 370 8.07 -16.22 4.30
N LEU A 371 8.26 -17.43 4.82
CA LEU A 371 9.30 -17.72 5.81
C LEU A 371 10.65 -17.89 5.15
N ASP A 372 11.70 -17.76 5.96
CA ASP A 372 13.07 -18.05 5.52
C ASP A 372 13.19 -19.52 5.04
N PRO A 373 14.00 -19.80 4.01
CA PRO A 373 14.21 -21.17 3.53
C PRO A 373 14.80 -22.13 4.59
N GLY A 374 15.48 -21.60 5.61
CA GLY A 374 16.02 -22.36 6.74
C GLY A 374 15.03 -22.60 7.89
N HIS A 375 13.80 -22.12 7.78
CA HIS A 375 12.80 -22.22 8.85
C HIS A 375 12.35 -23.68 9.08
N TRP A 376 12.20 -24.10 10.34
CA TRP A 376 11.87 -25.49 10.69
C TRP A 376 10.53 -25.97 10.12
N LEU A 377 9.57 -25.07 9.87
CA LEU A 377 8.28 -25.39 9.24
C LEU A 377 8.43 -25.93 7.79
N GLN A 378 9.45 -25.48 7.04
CA GLN A 378 9.62 -25.80 5.62
C GLN A 378 9.54 -27.31 5.30
N PRO A 379 10.29 -28.21 5.97
CA PRO A 379 10.21 -29.65 5.73
C PRO A 379 8.86 -30.29 6.10
N HIS A 380 7.97 -29.60 6.85
CA HIS A 380 6.68 -30.13 7.26
C HIS A 380 5.51 -29.67 6.38
N VAL A 381 5.76 -28.73 5.46
CA VAL A 381 4.75 -28.25 4.50
C VAL A 381 4.66 -29.23 3.34
N ARG A 382 3.45 -29.71 3.04
CA ARG A 382 3.22 -30.58 1.89
C ARG A 382 2.90 -29.74 0.65
N TYR A 383 3.74 -29.88 -0.37
CA TYR A 383 3.51 -29.33 -1.71
C TYR A 383 2.71 -30.37 -2.51
N ILE A 384 1.40 -30.39 -2.28
CA ILE A 384 0.54 -31.43 -2.87
C ILE A 384 0.28 -31.20 -4.36
N GLU A 385 0.41 -29.96 -4.84
CA GLU A 385 0.28 -29.58 -6.26
C GLU A 385 1.42 -30.13 -7.14
N ASP A 386 2.56 -30.51 -6.56
CA ASP A 386 3.65 -31.18 -7.29
C ASP A 386 3.28 -32.60 -7.76
N GLN A 387 2.16 -33.13 -7.27
CA GLN A 387 1.62 -34.43 -7.64
C GLN A 387 0.30 -34.25 -8.38
N GLU A 388 0.11 -34.96 -9.48
CA GLU A 388 -1.14 -34.97 -10.23
C GLU A 388 -2.33 -35.43 -9.35
N ALA A 389 -3.41 -34.66 -9.35
CA ALA A 389 -4.66 -35.04 -8.73
C ALA A 389 -5.44 -35.98 -9.65
N GLN A 390 -5.57 -37.23 -9.23
CA GLN A 390 -6.38 -38.21 -9.96
C GLN A 390 -7.81 -38.16 -9.45
N ILE A 391 -8.73 -37.78 -10.34
CA ILE A 391 -10.15 -37.62 -10.04
C ILE A 391 -10.92 -38.67 -10.83
N GLU A 392 -11.60 -39.58 -10.12
CA GLU A 392 -12.36 -40.68 -10.71
C GLU A 392 -13.84 -40.58 -10.34
N VAL A 393 -14.71 -40.68 -11.33
CA VAL A 393 -16.16 -40.77 -11.14
C VAL A 393 -16.54 -42.18 -10.66
N ARG A 394 -17.37 -42.28 -9.61
CA ARG A 394 -17.95 -43.55 -9.12
C ARG A 394 -19.44 -43.60 -9.41
N SER A 395 -19.86 -44.69 -10.05
CA SER A 395 -21.27 -44.96 -10.37
C SER A 395 -21.94 -43.79 -11.10
N GLU A 396 -21.46 -43.48 -12.31
CA GLU A 396 -22.12 -42.49 -13.15
C GLU A 396 -23.56 -42.92 -13.47
N THR A 397 -24.50 -41.98 -13.32
CA THR A 397 -25.93 -42.21 -13.55
C THR A 397 -26.44 -41.46 -14.77
N ALA A 398 -25.89 -40.29 -15.07
CA ALA A 398 -26.29 -39.47 -16.21
C ALA A 398 -25.17 -38.50 -16.62
N ARG A 399 -25.21 -38.04 -17.87
CA ARG A 399 -24.36 -36.95 -18.36
C ARG A 399 -25.12 -36.08 -19.36
N ALA A 400 -24.85 -34.79 -19.35
CA ALA A 400 -25.34 -33.84 -20.36
C ALA A 400 -24.44 -32.59 -20.40
N THR A 401 -24.44 -31.89 -21.52
CA THR A 401 -23.77 -30.59 -21.63
C THR A 401 -24.66 -29.51 -21.03
N LEU A 402 -24.09 -28.67 -20.17
CA LEU A 402 -24.74 -27.45 -19.71
C LEU A 402 -24.67 -26.40 -20.82
N GLU A 403 -25.83 -25.83 -21.18
CA GLU A 403 -25.92 -24.65 -22.04
C GLU A 403 -25.96 -23.40 -21.15
N GLY A 404 -24.80 -23.03 -20.61
CA GLY A 404 -24.64 -21.82 -19.81
C GLY A 404 -24.45 -20.57 -20.69
N ARG A 405 -24.70 -19.41 -20.10
CA ARG A 405 -24.41 -18.11 -20.70
C ARG A 405 -22.91 -17.84 -20.79
N TRP A 406 -22.12 -18.35 -19.84
CA TRP A 406 -20.67 -18.14 -19.77
C TRP A 406 -19.90 -19.43 -20.04
N VAL A 407 -20.19 -20.48 -19.27
CA VAL A 407 -19.53 -21.79 -19.37
C VAL A 407 -20.45 -22.82 -20.02
N ASN A 408 -19.85 -23.77 -20.74
CA ASN A 408 -20.60 -24.87 -21.39
C ASN A 408 -19.97 -26.25 -21.10
N PRO A 409 -19.82 -26.63 -19.81
CA PRO A 409 -19.14 -27.87 -19.42
C PRO A 409 -19.97 -29.11 -19.74
N LEU A 410 -19.30 -30.26 -19.88
CA LEU A 410 -19.97 -31.54 -19.70
C LEU A 410 -20.25 -31.73 -18.20
N VAL A 411 -21.50 -32.02 -17.86
CA VAL A 411 -21.93 -32.31 -16.48
C VAL A 411 -22.12 -33.82 -16.35
N ILE A 412 -21.42 -34.42 -15.40
CA ILE A 412 -21.46 -35.87 -15.13
C ILE A 412 -22.04 -36.10 -13.74
N VAL A 413 -23.26 -36.63 -13.67
CA VAL A 413 -23.94 -36.97 -12.42
C VAL A 413 -23.55 -38.37 -11.99
N CYS A 414 -23.15 -38.49 -10.73
CA CYS A 414 -22.62 -39.73 -10.18
C CYS A 414 -22.96 -39.89 -8.69
N GLU A 415 -22.65 -41.06 -8.13
CA GLU A 415 -22.83 -41.32 -6.70
C GLU A 415 -21.81 -40.53 -5.87
N SER A 416 -20.53 -40.58 -6.26
CA SER A 416 -19.44 -39.87 -5.59
C SER A 416 -18.25 -39.65 -6.52
N VAL A 417 -17.41 -38.68 -6.19
CA VAL A 417 -16.13 -38.40 -6.86
C VAL A 417 -14.98 -38.85 -5.97
N HIS A 418 -14.12 -39.73 -6.47
CA HIS A 418 -12.93 -40.19 -5.76
C HIS A 418 -11.73 -39.32 -6.15
N ILE A 419 -11.13 -38.63 -5.19
CA ILE A 419 -9.95 -37.80 -5.41
C ILE A 419 -8.75 -38.47 -4.75
N ARG A 420 -7.65 -38.62 -5.50
CA ARG A 420 -6.39 -39.17 -5.02
C ARG A 420 -5.20 -38.30 -5.42
N VAL A 421 -4.43 -37.86 -4.42
CA VAL A 421 -3.16 -37.16 -4.61
C VAL A 421 -2.09 -37.94 -3.86
N GLY A 422 -1.20 -38.60 -4.61
CA GLY A 422 -0.22 -39.52 -4.02
C GLY A 422 -0.88 -40.65 -3.22
N VAL A 423 -0.57 -40.70 -1.92
CA VAL A 423 -1.11 -41.67 -0.95
C VAL A 423 -2.43 -41.23 -0.30
N HIS A 424 -2.80 -39.97 -0.48
CA HIS A 424 -3.98 -39.39 0.16
C HIS A 424 -5.19 -39.55 -0.75
N LYS A 425 -6.32 -39.92 -0.15
CA LYS A 425 -7.57 -40.16 -0.87
C LYS A 425 -8.78 -39.67 -0.10
N VAL A 426 -9.79 -39.23 -0.83
CA VAL A 426 -11.11 -38.88 -0.31
C VAL A 426 -12.20 -39.24 -1.31
N ASP A 427 -13.36 -39.66 -0.79
CA ASP A 427 -14.59 -39.80 -1.56
C ASP A 427 -15.50 -38.61 -1.24
N VAL A 428 -15.79 -37.79 -2.25
CA VAL A 428 -16.64 -36.60 -2.17
C VAL A 428 -18.04 -36.98 -2.63
N GLY A 429 -19.01 -36.93 -1.71
CA GLY A 429 -20.38 -37.40 -1.96
C GLY A 429 -21.42 -36.28 -2.12
N ASN A 430 -21.05 -35.04 -1.79
CA ASN A 430 -22.01 -33.96 -1.57
C ASN A 430 -21.67 -32.64 -2.26
N GLU A 431 -20.52 -32.55 -2.92
CA GLU A 431 -20.02 -31.31 -3.50
C GLU A 431 -19.46 -31.59 -4.89
N GLY A 432 -19.78 -30.73 -5.85
CA GLY A 432 -19.24 -30.90 -7.19
C GLY A 432 -17.72 -30.73 -7.23
N VAL A 433 -17.11 -31.26 -8.28
CA VAL A 433 -15.67 -31.18 -8.51
C VAL A 433 -15.43 -30.92 -9.99
N CYS A 434 -14.69 -29.88 -10.32
CA CYS A 434 -14.26 -29.60 -11.70
C CYS A 434 -13.05 -30.45 -12.08
N LEU A 435 -13.05 -30.93 -13.32
CA LEU A 435 -11.94 -31.68 -13.93
C LEU A 435 -11.88 -31.34 -15.42
N ASP A 436 -10.76 -30.78 -15.89
CA ASP A 436 -10.48 -30.57 -17.32
C ASP A 436 -11.60 -29.86 -18.12
N GLY A 437 -12.30 -28.90 -17.51
CA GLY A 437 -13.40 -28.18 -18.14
C GLY A 437 -14.79 -28.79 -17.93
N ASP A 438 -14.86 -29.96 -17.30
CA ASP A 438 -16.09 -30.67 -16.97
C ASP A 438 -16.47 -30.50 -15.49
N ILE A 439 -17.73 -30.75 -15.17
CA ILE A 439 -18.28 -30.69 -13.81
C ILE A 439 -18.78 -32.07 -13.41
N LEU A 440 -18.15 -32.62 -12.37
CA LEU A 440 -18.56 -33.88 -11.75
C LEU A 440 -19.51 -33.57 -10.58
N VAL A 441 -20.68 -34.19 -10.56
CA VAL A 441 -21.77 -33.89 -9.62
C VAL A 441 -22.12 -35.13 -8.78
N PRO A 442 -21.54 -35.29 -7.57
CA PRO A 442 -21.94 -36.30 -6.60
C PRO A 442 -23.38 -36.17 -6.11
N ALA A 443 -23.94 -37.25 -5.58
CA ALA A 443 -25.35 -37.37 -5.21
C ALA A 443 -25.91 -36.24 -4.33
N GLY A 444 -25.10 -35.67 -3.43
CA GLY A 444 -25.52 -34.60 -2.52
C GLY A 444 -25.40 -33.17 -3.07
N GLU A 445 -24.74 -32.95 -4.21
CA GLU A 445 -24.59 -31.62 -4.82
C GLU A 445 -25.87 -31.21 -5.56
N ASN A 446 -26.45 -30.04 -5.24
CA ASN A 446 -27.72 -29.55 -5.82
C ASN A 446 -27.73 -28.03 -6.11
N SER A 447 -26.64 -27.32 -5.83
CA SER A 447 -26.58 -25.85 -5.70
C SER A 447 -26.13 -25.13 -6.97
N GLY A 448 -25.46 -25.82 -7.88
CA GLY A 448 -24.84 -25.20 -9.06
C GLY A 448 -23.52 -24.47 -8.78
N GLU A 449 -23.08 -24.36 -7.51
CA GLU A 449 -21.81 -23.76 -7.11
C GLU A 449 -20.57 -24.24 -7.91
N PRO A 450 -20.49 -25.48 -8.41
CA PRO A 450 -19.33 -25.93 -9.18
C PRO A 450 -18.96 -25.09 -10.41
N VAL A 451 -19.89 -24.31 -10.98
CA VAL A 451 -19.53 -23.38 -12.07
C VAL A 451 -18.49 -22.34 -11.65
N ARG A 452 -18.46 -21.96 -10.36
CA ARG A 452 -17.50 -21.01 -9.78
C ARG A 452 -16.14 -21.63 -9.51
N GLN A 453 -16.04 -22.96 -9.47
CA GLN A 453 -14.77 -23.66 -9.45
C GLN A 453 -14.20 -23.81 -10.87
N LEU A 454 -15.07 -23.78 -11.89
CA LEU A 454 -14.68 -23.86 -13.30
C LEU A 454 -14.19 -22.51 -13.86
N SER A 455 -14.78 -21.39 -13.46
CA SER A 455 -14.45 -20.06 -13.98
C SER A 455 -14.54 -18.96 -12.92
N ASP A 456 -13.69 -17.95 -13.06
CA ASP A 456 -13.69 -16.71 -12.30
C ASP A 456 -14.75 -15.68 -12.76
N PHE A 457 -15.44 -15.95 -13.88
CA PHE A 457 -16.42 -15.06 -14.52
C PHE A 457 -15.90 -13.64 -14.82
N VAL A 458 -14.62 -13.55 -15.22
CA VAL A 458 -13.99 -12.28 -15.60
C VAL A 458 -13.87 -12.15 -17.12
N ASP A 459 -14.40 -11.04 -17.66
CA ASP A 459 -14.30 -10.76 -19.09
C ASP A 459 -12.92 -10.25 -19.53
N GLY A 460 -12.70 -10.15 -20.84
CA GLY A 460 -11.42 -9.69 -21.41
C GLY A 460 -11.04 -8.23 -21.09
N ASN A 461 -11.92 -7.46 -20.42
CA ASN A 461 -11.63 -6.12 -19.91
C ASN A 461 -11.40 -6.10 -18.39
N ASP A 462 -11.16 -7.27 -17.78
CA ASP A 462 -11.03 -7.43 -16.34
C ASP A 462 -12.29 -6.87 -15.63
N ARG A 463 -13.46 -7.38 -16.01
CA ARG A 463 -14.73 -7.07 -15.33
C ARG A 463 -15.41 -8.36 -14.88
N TYR A 464 -15.77 -8.40 -13.60
CA TYR A 464 -16.52 -9.50 -13.02
C TYR A 464 -17.98 -9.43 -13.48
N ARG A 465 -18.53 -10.57 -13.91
CA ARG A 465 -19.87 -10.69 -14.50
C ARG A 465 -20.79 -11.51 -13.58
N GLU A 466 -21.19 -10.90 -12.47
CA GLU A 466 -22.07 -11.50 -11.47
C GLU A 466 -23.38 -12.05 -12.06
N ASP A 467 -24.04 -11.28 -12.94
CA ASP A 467 -25.29 -11.72 -13.60
C ASP A 467 -25.12 -12.98 -14.46
N GLU A 468 -23.94 -13.19 -15.06
CA GLU A 468 -23.65 -14.38 -15.86
C GLU A 468 -23.31 -15.56 -14.94
N MET A 469 -22.59 -15.30 -13.84
CA MET A 469 -22.28 -16.29 -12.82
C MET A 469 -23.53 -16.87 -12.18
N GLU A 470 -24.45 -16.01 -11.72
CA GLU A 470 -25.70 -16.41 -11.09
C GLU A 470 -26.59 -17.18 -12.08
N ALA A 471 -26.65 -16.74 -13.35
CA ALA A 471 -27.41 -17.44 -14.38
C ALA A 471 -26.87 -18.85 -14.68
N ASP A 472 -25.55 -19.02 -14.74
CA ASP A 472 -24.93 -20.33 -14.96
C ASP A 472 -25.07 -21.24 -13.74
N ARG A 473 -25.02 -20.67 -12.53
CA ARG A 473 -25.26 -21.40 -11.28
C ARG A 473 -26.68 -21.97 -11.26
N ASP A 474 -27.67 -21.12 -11.56
CA ASP A 474 -29.09 -21.53 -11.59
C ASP A 474 -29.34 -22.57 -12.71
N ALA A 475 -28.76 -22.35 -13.90
CA ALA A 475 -28.86 -23.29 -15.01
C ALA A 475 -28.25 -24.67 -14.68
N LEU A 476 -27.11 -24.70 -13.98
CA LEU A 476 -26.52 -25.95 -13.51
C LEU A 476 -27.41 -26.63 -12.47
N ALA A 477 -27.93 -25.89 -11.48
CA ALA A 477 -28.83 -26.45 -10.47
C ALA A 477 -30.08 -27.08 -11.09
N ASP A 478 -30.66 -26.44 -12.12
CA ASP A 478 -31.81 -26.96 -12.85
C ASP A 478 -31.46 -28.20 -13.69
N LEU A 479 -30.29 -28.19 -14.35
CA LEU A 479 -29.81 -29.36 -15.11
C LEU A 479 -29.56 -30.56 -14.19
N ILE A 480 -28.97 -30.36 -13.01
CA ILE A 480 -28.75 -31.42 -12.02
C ILE A 480 -30.09 -32.05 -11.61
N ARG A 481 -31.11 -31.23 -11.34
CA ARG A 481 -32.46 -31.70 -11.01
C ARG A 481 -33.07 -32.50 -12.16
N LEU A 482 -32.97 -32.00 -13.38
CA LEU A 482 -33.47 -32.69 -14.58
C LEU A 482 -32.81 -34.06 -14.76
N LEU A 483 -31.49 -34.16 -14.63
CA LEU A 483 -30.74 -35.41 -14.80
C LEU A 483 -31.02 -36.45 -13.71
N ARG A 484 -31.48 -36.01 -12.53
CA ARG A 484 -31.89 -36.88 -11.42
C ARG A 484 -33.37 -37.25 -11.43
N SER A 485 -34.15 -36.63 -12.31
CA SER A 485 -35.60 -36.84 -12.42
C SER A 485 -35.91 -38.23 -13.01
N THR A 486 -36.00 -39.23 -12.13
CA THR A 486 -36.26 -40.63 -12.50
C THR A 486 -37.68 -41.07 -12.19
N ASP A 487 -38.30 -40.52 -11.14
CA ASP A 487 -39.70 -40.72 -10.78
C ASP A 487 -40.52 -39.42 -10.94
N PRO A 488 -41.63 -39.43 -11.69
CA PRO A 488 -42.44 -38.23 -11.92
C PRO A 488 -43.06 -37.62 -10.65
N VAL A 489 -43.44 -38.44 -9.66
CA VAL A 489 -44.08 -37.98 -8.42
C VAL A 489 -43.04 -37.31 -7.53
N ASP A 490 -41.87 -37.92 -7.37
CA ASP A 490 -40.77 -37.36 -6.60
C ASP A 490 -40.24 -36.08 -7.24
N THR A 491 -40.14 -36.05 -8.57
CA THR A 491 -39.73 -34.86 -9.34
C THR A 491 -40.68 -33.68 -9.10
N LEU A 492 -42.00 -33.90 -9.26
CA LEU A 492 -42.98 -32.86 -9.03
C LEU A 492 -43.01 -32.44 -7.54
N SER A 493 -42.89 -33.40 -6.62
CA SER A 493 -42.85 -33.11 -5.18
C SER A 493 -41.66 -32.23 -4.80
N SER A 494 -40.48 -32.49 -5.39
CA SER A 494 -39.26 -31.69 -5.21
C SER A 494 -39.46 -30.25 -5.72
N LEU A 495 -39.98 -30.08 -6.94
CA LEU A 495 -40.27 -28.75 -7.51
C LEU A 495 -41.27 -27.95 -6.68
N LEU A 496 -42.29 -28.60 -6.12
CA LEU A 496 -43.29 -27.95 -5.27
C LEU A 496 -42.76 -27.60 -3.88
N ALA A 497 -41.75 -28.31 -3.36
CA ALA A 497 -41.15 -28.04 -2.06
C ALA A 497 -40.45 -26.66 -2.04
N ASP A 498 -39.78 -26.29 -3.12
CA ASP A 498 -39.09 -25.00 -3.29
C ASP A 498 -40.05 -23.81 -3.27
N LEU A 499 -41.27 -24.00 -3.78
CA LEU A 499 -42.31 -22.98 -3.79
C LEU A 499 -42.90 -22.72 -2.39
N HIS A 500 -42.54 -23.55 -1.40
CA HIS A 500 -42.97 -23.45 0.00
C HIS A 500 -44.49 -23.22 0.13
N LEU A 501 -45.29 -23.99 -0.61
CA LEU A 501 -46.73 -23.79 -0.76
C LEU A 501 -47.50 -23.73 0.58
N GLY A 502 -46.94 -24.32 1.64
CA GLY A 502 -47.47 -24.24 3.00
C GLY A 502 -47.57 -22.83 3.60
N LYS A 503 -46.90 -21.82 3.02
CA LYS A 503 -47.02 -20.41 3.43
C LYS A 503 -48.34 -19.75 2.98
N TYR A 504 -49.10 -20.39 2.08
CA TYR A 504 -50.31 -19.82 1.50
C TYR A 504 -51.57 -20.50 2.08
N PRO A 505 -52.32 -19.84 2.98
CA PRO A 505 -53.49 -20.45 3.63
C PRO A 505 -54.58 -20.91 2.66
N LEU A 506 -54.68 -20.26 1.48
CA LEU A 506 -55.64 -20.63 0.43
C LEU A 506 -55.40 -22.03 -0.15
N LEU A 507 -54.18 -22.55 -0.04
CA LEU A 507 -53.79 -23.87 -0.55
C LEU A 507 -53.93 -24.98 0.51
N HIS A 508 -54.15 -24.63 1.78
CA HIS A 508 -54.20 -25.61 2.88
C HIS A 508 -55.38 -26.58 2.73
N GLY A 509 -55.09 -27.88 2.80
CA GLY A 509 -56.10 -28.94 2.71
C GLY A 509 -56.75 -29.09 1.32
N ARG A 510 -56.25 -28.39 0.29
CA ARG A 510 -56.74 -28.48 -1.08
C ARG A 510 -55.99 -29.57 -1.86
N GLN A 511 -56.69 -30.23 -2.79
CA GLN A 511 -56.12 -31.22 -3.70
C GLN A 511 -56.20 -30.69 -5.12
N PHE A 512 -55.12 -30.85 -5.87
CA PHE A 512 -55.01 -30.37 -7.23
C PHE A 512 -54.65 -31.52 -8.18
N GLU A 513 -55.24 -31.51 -9.37
CA GLU A 513 -54.79 -32.30 -10.50
C GLU A 513 -53.87 -31.43 -11.34
N VAL A 514 -52.65 -31.93 -11.59
CA VAL A 514 -51.63 -31.23 -12.37
C VAL A 514 -51.37 -32.01 -13.64
N THR A 515 -51.62 -31.39 -14.78
CA THR A 515 -51.33 -31.96 -16.10
C THR A 515 -50.23 -31.17 -16.78
N VAL A 516 -49.11 -31.83 -17.05
CA VAL A 516 -47.97 -31.28 -17.80
C VAL A 516 -48.11 -31.69 -19.27
N GLY A 517 -48.28 -30.71 -20.15
CA GLY A 517 -48.47 -30.94 -21.59
C GLY A 517 -47.19 -31.37 -22.31
N GLN A 518 -47.34 -32.06 -23.45
CA GLN A 518 -46.23 -32.47 -24.33
C GLN A 518 -46.37 -31.87 -25.73
N GLY A 519 -45.24 -31.67 -26.43
CA GLY A 519 -45.23 -31.24 -27.83
C GLY A 519 -45.61 -29.77 -28.03
N SER A 520 -46.60 -29.48 -28.87
CA SER A 520 -46.99 -28.11 -29.28
C SER A 520 -47.75 -27.31 -28.22
N MET A 521 -48.08 -27.89 -27.06
CA MET A 521 -48.59 -27.19 -25.88
C MET A 521 -47.82 -27.63 -24.62
N PRO A 522 -46.62 -27.08 -24.37
CA PRO A 522 -45.74 -27.48 -23.27
C PRO A 522 -46.14 -26.89 -21.90
N GLY A 523 -47.34 -26.32 -21.78
CA GLY A 523 -47.81 -25.66 -20.55
C GLY A 523 -48.18 -26.65 -19.44
N CYS A 524 -48.25 -26.14 -18.21
CA CYS A 524 -48.80 -26.84 -17.06
C CYS A 524 -50.20 -26.32 -16.75
N THR A 525 -51.16 -27.23 -16.53
CA THR A 525 -52.52 -26.90 -16.09
C THR A 525 -52.74 -27.45 -14.70
N VAL A 526 -53.43 -26.68 -13.85
CA VAL A 526 -53.71 -27.03 -12.46
C VAL A 526 -55.20 -26.87 -12.22
N GLU A 527 -55.87 -27.96 -11.87
CA GLU A 527 -57.31 -28.00 -11.59
C GLU A 527 -57.56 -28.37 -10.12
N LEU A 528 -58.52 -27.72 -9.47
CA LEU A 528 -58.87 -28.02 -8.09
C LEU A 528 -59.84 -29.22 -8.04
N LEU A 529 -59.38 -30.33 -7.47
CA LEU A 529 -60.19 -31.53 -7.30
C LEU A 529 -61.23 -31.32 -6.19
N GLY A 530 -62.51 -31.48 -6.53
CA GLY A 530 -63.62 -31.47 -5.56
C GLY A 530 -64.43 -30.17 -5.46
N SER A 531 -64.35 -29.26 -6.43
CA SER A 531 -65.34 -28.16 -6.53
C SER A 531 -66.62 -28.65 -7.22
N THR A 532 -67.57 -29.19 -6.44
CA THR A 532 -68.96 -29.33 -6.93
C THR A 532 -69.49 -27.96 -7.32
N GLU A 533 -69.91 -27.83 -8.58
CA GLU A 533 -70.55 -26.66 -9.16
C GLU A 533 -71.64 -26.10 -8.25
N ALA A 534 -71.49 -24.86 -7.81
CA ALA A 534 -72.57 -24.09 -7.22
C ALA A 534 -73.33 -23.35 -8.34
N VAL A 535 -74.39 -24.02 -8.80
CA VAL A 535 -75.69 -23.48 -9.23
C VAL A 535 -75.74 -21.99 -9.60
N ALA A 536 -76.02 -21.74 -10.89
CA ALA A 536 -76.52 -20.47 -11.40
C ALA A 536 -77.85 -20.07 -10.76
N MET A 537 -77.98 -18.81 -10.33
CA MET A 537 -79.24 -18.03 -10.21
C MET A 537 -78.92 -16.56 -9.79
N PRO A 538 -79.80 -15.58 -10.06
CA PRO A 538 -79.75 -14.69 -11.21
C PRO A 538 -79.39 -13.23 -10.84
N GLY A 539 -79.27 -12.39 -11.87
CA GLY A 539 -78.77 -11.02 -11.83
C GLY A 539 -79.39 -10.09 -10.77
N GLY A 540 -78.52 -9.19 -10.29
CA GLY A 540 -78.86 -7.97 -9.59
C GLY A 540 -77.79 -6.94 -9.90
N ASP A 541 -78.18 -5.92 -10.67
CA ASP A 541 -77.41 -4.70 -10.92
C ASP A 541 -76.97 -4.03 -9.61
N GLY A 542 -75.78 -3.40 -9.62
CA GLY A 542 -75.44 -2.42 -8.58
C GLY A 542 -73.95 -2.12 -8.40
N HIS A 543 -73.42 -1.23 -9.23
CA HIS A 543 -72.42 -0.21 -8.92
C HIS A 543 -71.16 -0.53 -8.08
N ALA A 544 -70.02 -0.43 -8.79
CA ALA A 544 -68.92 0.53 -8.61
C ALA A 544 -68.03 0.53 -7.34
N GLU A 545 -66.73 0.63 -7.67
CA GLU A 545 -65.63 1.36 -7.03
C GLU A 545 -64.45 0.57 -6.46
N ARG A 546 -63.32 0.84 -7.14
CA ARG A 546 -61.88 0.75 -6.80
C ARG A 546 -61.16 -0.57 -7.02
#